data_AF-A0A6V8E0W2-F1
#
_entry.id   AF-A0A6V8E0W2-F1
#
_cell.length_a   1.000
_cell.length_b   1.000
_cell.length_c   1.000
_cell.angle_alpha   90.00
_cell.angle_beta   90.00
_cell.angle_gamma   90.00
#
_symmetry.space_group_name_H-M   'P 1'
#
loop_
_entity.id
_entity.type
_entity.pdbx_description
1 polymer ?
#
loop_
_entity_poly.entity_id
_entity_poly.type
_entity_poly.pdbx_seq_one_letter_code
_entity_poly.pdbx_strand_id
1 'polypeptide(L)'
;MIDWISIPLVAFPIIASMILLAFVSNGTERMRERLGRPIRMTCLIFSLVMLVITTGMFFQYFGDVSWMNIAFNEYEYQTKYSWIESLGINWAVGLDALSFPMVWLTTFLLPVTIIATWNEKSGATYFPLLLLMGGALIGVFVSLDLFMFYVFWELTLIPMFFLILKWGGKDRKYASQKFFIYTFTASVVMLLGLITLYFLQDPYSLPSAGTMTGRSFSIPELIDSARASNVGDNWYLGEQMQKILFVMLMIGFLVKLPAVPFHTWLPDAHVQAPTGGSMLLAGVMLKMGAYGMFRLPISLFPHALYHFQLALMIIGMISLVWGAIVCLGQTNLKKMVAYSS
;
A
#
# COMPACT_ATOMS: atom_id res chain seq x y z
N MET A 1 -4.38 -8.46 -24.31
CA MET A 1 -3.04 -8.18 -23.75
C MET A 1 -2.75 -9.25 -22.71
N ILE A 2 -1.53 -9.77 -22.60
CA ILE A 2 -1.20 -10.75 -21.55
C ILE A 2 -1.17 -10.00 -20.22
N ASP A 3 -1.89 -10.51 -19.22
CA ASP A 3 -1.95 -9.92 -17.89
C ASP A 3 -0.70 -10.29 -17.09
N TRP A 4 0.28 -9.38 -17.13
CA TRP A 4 1.53 -9.52 -16.41
C TRP A 4 1.47 -9.02 -14.96
N ILE A 5 0.36 -8.42 -14.54
CA ILE A 5 0.23 -7.78 -13.23
C ILE A 5 -0.50 -8.69 -12.24
N SER A 6 -1.73 -9.10 -12.58
CA SER A 6 -2.63 -9.76 -11.62
C SER A 6 -2.04 -11.05 -11.07
N ILE A 7 -1.62 -11.95 -11.96
CA ILE A 7 -1.10 -13.25 -11.56
C ILE A 7 0.37 -13.14 -11.16
N PRO A 8 1.30 -12.68 -12.01
CA PRO A 8 2.73 -12.78 -11.72
C PRO A 8 3.21 -11.87 -10.60
N LEU A 9 2.66 -10.64 -10.48
CA LEU A 9 3.16 -9.64 -9.54
C LEU A 9 2.34 -9.58 -8.23
N VAL A 10 1.04 -9.88 -8.27
CA VAL A 10 0.17 -9.79 -7.07
C VAL A 10 -0.19 -11.17 -6.53
N ALA A 11 -0.92 -11.98 -7.29
CA ALA A 11 -1.48 -13.23 -6.78
C ALA A 11 -0.38 -14.25 -6.47
N PHE A 12 0.64 -14.37 -7.32
CA PHE A 12 1.71 -15.34 -7.16
C PHE A 12 2.49 -15.19 -5.85
N PRO A 13 3.06 -14.02 -5.48
CA PRO A 13 3.76 -13.88 -4.20
C PRO A 13 2.86 -14.12 -2.98
N ILE A 14 1.58 -13.73 -3.06
CA ILE A 14 0.62 -13.91 -1.97
C ILE A 14 0.23 -15.38 -1.80
N ILE A 15 -0.19 -16.04 -2.88
CA ILE A 15 -0.59 -17.45 -2.88
C ILE A 15 0.61 -18.34 -2.53
N ALA A 16 1.77 -18.11 -3.15
CA ALA A 16 2.98 -18.85 -2.84
C ALA A 16 3.35 -18.71 -1.37
N SER A 17 3.30 -17.49 -0.81
CA SER A 17 3.54 -17.29 0.61
C SER A 17 2.55 -18.04 1.50
N MET A 18 1.24 -17.95 1.21
CA MET A 18 0.21 -18.64 2.00
C MET A 18 0.40 -20.16 1.97
N ILE A 19 0.70 -20.74 0.80
CA ILE A 19 0.97 -22.17 0.67
C ILE A 19 2.21 -22.57 1.46
N LEU A 20 3.31 -21.80 1.35
CA LEU A 20 4.54 -22.06 2.09
C LEU A 20 4.31 -21.96 3.61
N LEU A 21 3.55 -20.95 4.06
CA LEU A 21 3.22 -20.77 5.48
C LEU A 21 2.33 -21.90 6.01
N ALA A 22 1.31 -22.33 5.26
CA ALA A 22 0.43 -23.44 5.63
C ALA A 22 1.19 -24.77 5.72
N PHE A 23 2.13 -25.00 4.79
CA PHE A 23 2.98 -26.19 4.83
C PHE A 23 3.92 -26.19 6.03
N VAL A 24 4.51 -25.03 6.35
CA VAL A 24 5.43 -24.87 7.48
C VAL A 24 4.70 -24.89 8.83
N SER A 25 3.48 -24.37 8.92
CA SER A 25 2.71 -24.35 10.16
C SER A 25 2.38 -25.76 10.66
N ASN A 26 2.07 -26.68 9.75
CA ASN A 26 1.75 -28.07 10.07
C ASN A 26 2.99 -28.96 10.31
N GLY A 27 4.19 -28.42 10.11
CA GLY A 27 5.45 -29.14 10.28
C GLY A 27 6.00 -29.18 11.71
N THR A 28 6.71 -30.26 12.03
CA THR A 28 7.56 -30.36 13.23
C THR A 28 8.76 -29.40 13.15
N GLU A 29 9.35 -29.01 14.28
CA GLU A 29 10.50 -28.08 14.29
C GLU A 29 11.66 -28.56 13.41
N ARG A 30 11.99 -29.85 13.45
CA ARG A 30 13.00 -30.47 12.57
C ARG A 30 12.69 -30.30 11.09
N MET A 31 11.41 -30.37 10.70
CA MET A 31 10.98 -30.15 9.32
C MET A 31 11.20 -28.69 8.92
N ARG A 32 10.87 -27.75 9.80
CA ARG A 32 11.04 -26.30 9.56
C ARG A 32 12.51 -25.92 9.39
N GLU A 33 13.41 -26.53 10.16
CA GLU A 33 14.85 -26.32 10.02
C GLU A 33 15.37 -26.84 8.67
N ARG A 34 14.97 -28.05 8.27
CA ARG A 34 15.35 -28.64 6.97
C ARG A 34 14.82 -27.83 5.79
N LEU A 35 13.58 -27.36 5.88
CA LEU A 35 12.92 -26.58 4.82
C LEU A 35 13.36 -25.12 4.77
N GLY A 36 14.07 -24.61 5.77
CA GLY A 36 14.49 -23.21 5.83
C GLY A 36 15.31 -22.77 4.61
N ARG A 37 16.24 -23.61 4.13
CA ARG A 37 17.08 -23.31 2.96
C ARG A 37 16.30 -23.39 1.64
N PRO A 38 15.54 -24.46 1.34
CA PRO A 38 14.68 -24.52 0.15
C PRO A 38 13.67 -23.37 0.05
N ILE A 39 13.00 -23.04 1.16
CA ILE A 39 11.99 -21.96 1.19
C ILE A 39 12.64 -20.61 0.89
N ARG A 40 13.80 -20.34 1.50
CA ARG A 40 14.55 -19.11 1.24
C ARG A 40 14.95 -18.97 -0.23
N MET A 41 15.49 -20.03 -0.82
CA MET A 41 15.86 -20.03 -2.25
C MET A 41 14.63 -19.82 -3.14
N THR A 42 13.50 -20.45 -2.81
CA THR A 42 12.24 -20.30 -3.54
C THR A 42 11.75 -18.85 -3.48
N CYS A 43 11.70 -18.24 -2.28
CA CYS A 43 11.32 -16.84 -2.11
C CYS A 43 12.26 -15.89 -2.88
N LEU A 44 13.57 -16.18 -2.91
CA LEU A 44 14.54 -15.39 -3.67
C LEU A 44 14.32 -15.51 -5.18
N ILE A 45 14.09 -16.72 -5.70
CA ILE A 45 13.81 -16.93 -7.12
C ILE A 45 12.55 -16.16 -7.51
N PHE A 46 11.49 -16.23 -6.70
CA PHE A 46 10.25 -15.51 -6.97
C PHE A 46 10.43 -13.99 -6.95
N SER A 47 11.19 -13.46 -5.99
CA SER A 47 11.46 -12.01 -5.96
C SER A 47 12.33 -11.55 -7.14
N LEU A 48 13.29 -12.35 -7.59
CA LEU A 48 14.07 -12.06 -8.79
C LEU A 48 13.22 -12.12 -10.06
N VAL A 49 12.31 -13.10 -10.18
CA VAL A 49 11.37 -13.16 -11.32
C VAL A 49 10.49 -11.92 -11.37
N MET A 50 9.93 -11.48 -10.23
CA MET A 50 9.15 -10.25 -10.18
C MET A 50 9.98 -9.02 -10.61
N LEU A 51 11.24 -8.92 -10.17
CA LEU A 51 12.15 -7.84 -10.57
C LEU A 51 12.46 -7.87 -12.08
N VAL A 52 12.65 -9.05 -12.65
CA VAL A 52 12.88 -9.21 -14.10
C VAL A 52 11.64 -8.79 -14.88
N ILE A 53 10.44 -9.14 -14.43
CA ILE A 53 9.18 -8.74 -15.07
C ILE A 53 9.03 -7.22 -15.04
N THR A 54 9.16 -6.56 -13.87
CA THR A 54 9.01 -5.10 -13.76
C THR A 54 10.11 -4.34 -14.49
N THR A 55 11.33 -4.86 -14.51
CA THR A 55 12.43 -4.28 -15.29
C THR A 55 12.20 -4.47 -16.80
N GLY A 56 11.65 -5.61 -17.22
CA GLY A 56 11.25 -5.83 -18.61
C GLY A 56 10.12 -4.90 -19.07
N MET A 57 9.18 -4.58 -18.17
CA MET A 57 8.15 -3.55 -18.41
C MET A 57 8.76 -2.16 -18.61
N PHE A 58 9.78 -1.80 -17.81
CA PHE A 58 10.50 -0.52 -17.95
C PHE A 58 11.13 -0.37 -19.33
N PHE A 59 11.83 -1.42 -19.78
CA PHE A 59 12.50 -1.46 -21.10
C PHE A 59 11.56 -1.83 -22.26
N GLN A 60 10.24 -1.76 -22.07
CA GLN A 60 9.25 -1.94 -23.14
C GLN A 60 9.29 -3.32 -23.83
N TYR A 61 9.81 -4.37 -23.17
CA TYR A 61 9.83 -5.72 -23.74
C TYR A 61 8.44 -6.36 -23.86
N PHE A 62 7.46 -5.86 -23.10
CA PHE A 62 6.11 -6.41 -23.03
C PHE A 62 5.04 -5.54 -23.71
N GLY A 63 5.44 -4.42 -24.32
CA GLY A 63 4.55 -3.47 -25.00
C GLY A 63 5.23 -2.13 -25.26
N ASP A 64 4.76 -1.42 -26.29
CA ASP A 64 5.21 -0.06 -26.58
C ASP A 64 4.51 0.91 -25.62
N VAL A 65 5.23 1.34 -24.58
CA VAL A 65 4.69 2.19 -23.51
C VAL A 65 5.47 3.48 -23.43
N SER A 66 4.83 4.60 -23.72
CA SER A 66 5.44 5.92 -23.58
C SER A 66 5.34 6.42 -22.13
N TRP A 67 6.21 5.93 -21.24
CA TRP A 67 6.24 6.30 -19.82
C TRP A 67 6.26 7.82 -19.57
N MET A 68 6.83 8.59 -20.49
CA MET A 68 6.94 10.06 -20.38
C MET A 68 5.67 10.82 -20.77
N ASN A 69 4.73 10.17 -21.47
CA ASN A 69 3.54 10.81 -22.05
C ASN A 69 2.23 10.29 -21.43
N ILE A 70 2.27 9.59 -20.29
CA ILE A 70 1.07 9.13 -19.60
C ILE A 70 0.37 10.34 -18.97
N ALA A 71 -0.84 10.67 -19.43
CA ALA A 71 -1.59 11.77 -18.83
C ALA A 71 -2.19 11.34 -17.47
N PHE A 72 -2.66 12.33 -16.71
CA PHE A 72 -3.31 12.04 -15.43
C PHE A 72 -4.60 11.23 -15.63
N ASN A 73 -4.78 10.20 -14.82
CA ASN A 73 -5.88 9.21 -14.90
C ASN A 73 -5.83 8.29 -16.14
N GLU A 74 -4.69 8.24 -16.84
CA GLU A 74 -4.42 7.22 -17.85
C GLU A 74 -3.53 6.11 -17.27
N TYR A 75 -3.79 4.87 -17.69
CA TYR A 75 -3.08 3.71 -17.18
C TYR A 75 -2.64 2.79 -18.32
N GLU A 76 -1.48 2.20 -18.14
CA GLU A 76 -0.89 1.20 -19.01
C GLU A 76 -1.07 -0.19 -18.41
N TYR A 77 -0.96 -1.23 -19.26
CA TYR A 77 -1.13 -2.63 -18.87
C TYR A 77 -2.45 -2.91 -18.13
N GLN A 78 -3.53 -2.24 -18.53
CA GLN A 78 -4.83 -2.36 -17.88
C GLN A 78 -5.44 -3.74 -18.08
N THR A 79 -5.88 -4.36 -17.00
CA THR A 79 -6.69 -5.57 -17.05
C THR A 79 -7.82 -5.48 -16.03
N LYS A 80 -9.00 -5.95 -16.41
CA LYS A 80 -10.21 -5.88 -15.58
C LYS A 80 -10.92 -7.22 -15.58
N TYR A 81 -11.17 -7.75 -14.39
CA TYR A 81 -12.02 -8.92 -14.16
C TYR A 81 -13.12 -8.58 -13.16
N SER A 82 -14.32 -9.11 -13.39
CA SER A 82 -15.40 -9.00 -12.43
C SER A 82 -15.13 -9.86 -11.20
N TRP A 83 -15.25 -9.29 -10.00
CA TRP A 83 -15.07 -10.02 -8.74
C TRP A 83 -16.42 -10.28 -8.05
N ILE A 84 -17.18 -9.21 -7.77
CA ILE A 84 -18.55 -9.30 -7.23
C ILE A 84 -19.44 -8.36 -8.05
N GLU A 85 -20.16 -8.95 -9.02
CA GLU A 85 -21.04 -8.22 -9.94
C GLU A 85 -22.18 -7.49 -9.24
N SER A 86 -22.72 -8.05 -8.16
CA SER A 86 -23.86 -7.45 -7.44
C SER A 86 -23.52 -6.10 -6.81
N LEU A 87 -22.26 -5.92 -6.38
CA LEU A 87 -21.76 -4.72 -5.72
C LEU A 87 -20.91 -3.82 -6.64
N GLY A 88 -20.65 -4.24 -7.89
CA GLY A 88 -19.80 -3.49 -8.81
C GLY A 88 -18.32 -3.50 -8.41
N ILE A 89 -17.86 -4.55 -7.70
CA ILE A 89 -16.47 -4.74 -7.30
C ILE A 89 -15.74 -5.47 -8.41
N ASN A 90 -14.66 -4.87 -8.92
CA ASN A 90 -13.84 -5.44 -9.97
C ASN A 90 -12.40 -5.63 -9.49
N TRP A 91 -11.74 -6.69 -9.96
CA TRP A 91 -10.28 -6.74 -9.97
C TRP A 91 -9.80 -5.97 -11.20
N ALA A 92 -9.72 -4.65 -11.05
CA ALA A 92 -9.16 -3.73 -12.04
C ALA A 92 -7.73 -3.37 -11.64
N VAL A 93 -6.78 -3.63 -12.53
CA VAL A 93 -5.36 -3.30 -12.33
C VAL A 93 -4.83 -2.44 -13.46
N GLY A 94 -3.85 -1.60 -13.15
CA GLY A 94 -3.11 -0.82 -14.14
C GLY A 94 -1.92 -0.09 -13.54
N LEU A 95 -1.05 0.43 -14.40
CA LEU A 95 0.17 1.14 -14.04
C LEU A 95 0.17 2.52 -14.68
N ASP A 96 0.26 3.58 -13.90
CA ASP A 96 0.55 4.93 -14.38
C ASP A 96 1.97 5.36 -13.96
N ALA A 97 2.32 6.60 -14.32
CA ALA A 97 3.61 7.20 -13.95
C ALA A 97 3.83 7.29 -12.43
N LEU A 98 2.75 7.29 -11.62
CA LEU A 98 2.83 7.28 -10.16
C LEU A 98 3.01 5.86 -9.59
N SER A 99 2.24 4.87 -10.08
CA SER A 99 2.29 3.49 -9.59
C SER A 99 3.56 2.75 -10.00
N PHE A 100 4.05 2.95 -11.23
CA PHE A 100 5.15 2.15 -11.75
C PHE A 100 6.45 2.24 -10.93
N PRO A 101 6.95 3.43 -10.54
CA PRO A 101 8.14 3.53 -9.71
C PRO A 101 8.00 2.81 -8.36
N MET A 102 6.80 2.82 -7.77
CA MET A 102 6.54 2.17 -6.49
C MET A 102 6.52 0.63 -6.61
N VAL A 103 5.92 0.11 -7.68
CA VAL A 103 5.95 -1.31 -8.01
C VAL A 103 7.38 -1.78 -8.27
N TRP A 104 8.13 -1.03 -9.10
CA TRP A 104 9.52 -1.35 -9.40
C TRP A 104 10.39 -1.34 -8.13
N LEU A 105 10.28 -0.29 -7.31
CA LEU A 105 10.98 -0.18 -6.02
C LEU A 105 10.66 -1.36 -5.09
N THR A 106 9.40 -1.80 -5.05
CA THR A 106 8.99 -2.96 -4.24
C THR A 106 9.66 -4.24 -4.74
N THR A 107 9.63 -4.48 -6.05
CA THR A 107 10.27 -5.67 -6.65
C THR A 107 11.79 -5.63 -6.56
N PHE A 108 12.40 -4.45 -6.51
CA PHE A 108 13.84 -4.28 -6.29
C PHE A 108 14.23 -4.53 -4.83
N LEU A 109 13.47 -4.01 -3.87
CA LEU A 109 13.80 -4.15 -2.45
C LEU A 109 13.61 -5.57 -1.93
N LEU A 110 12.65 -6.35 -2.44
CA LEU A 110 12.43 -7.72 -2.00
C LEU A 110 13.68 -8.64 -2.09
N PRO A 111 14.34 -8.82 -3.25
CA PRO A 111 15.54 -9.64 -3.34
C PRO A 111 16.68 -9.08 -2.50
N VAL A 112 16.86 -7.76 -2.46
CA VAL A 112 17.89 -7.10 -1.64
C VAL A 112 17.67 -7.40 -0.15
N THR A 113 16.43 -7.29 0.32
CA THR A 113 16.05 -7.63 1.70
C THR A 113 16.27 -9.10 2.02
N ILE A 114 15.89 -10.01 1.12
CA ILE A 114 16.08 -11.47 1.31
C ILE A 114 17.57 -11.81 1.40
N ILE A 115 18.42 -11.21 0.56
CA ILE A 115 19.87 -11.42 0.57
C ILE A 115 20.49 -10.83 1.86
N ALA A 116 20.11 -9.61 2.23
CA ALA A 116 20.63 -8.95 3.43
C ALA A 116 20.27 -9.69 4.73
N THR A 117 19.13 -10.38 4.74
CA THR A 117 18.62 -11.14 5.89
C THR A 117 18.81 -12.64 5.76
N TRP A 118 19.78 -13.07 4.94
CA TRP A 118 19.99 -14.48 4.62
C TRP A 118 20.08 -15.35 5.87
N ASN A 119 20.74 -14.91 6.94
CA ASN A 119 20.95 -15.72 8.14
C ASN A 119 19.91 -15.51 9.25
N GLU A 120 18.73 -14.97 8.92
CA GLU A 120 17.67 -14.74 9.91
C GLU A 120 17.13 -16.04 10.51
N LYS A 121 16.77 -15.99 11.80
CA LYS A 121 16.27 -17.15 12.55
C LYS A 121 14.90 -17.58 12.00
N SER A 122 14.55 -18.86 12.13
CA SER A 122 13.23 -19.38 11.69
C SER A 122 12.87 -19.00 10.24
N GLY A 123 13.85 -19.07 9.33
CA GLY A 123 13.72 -18.66 7.93
C GLY A 123 12.50 -19.22 7.20
N ALA A 124 12.11 -20.46 7.52
CA ALA A 124 10.93 -21.12 6.94
C ALA A 124 9.62 -20.32 7.08
N THR A 125 9.49 -19.48 8.12
CA THR A 125 8.32 -18.60 8.28
C THR A 125 8.61 -17.14 7.96
N TYR A 126 9.88 -16.72 7.99
CA TYR A 126 10.29 -15.34 7.79
C TYR A 126 10.19 -14.91 6.32
N PHE A 127 10.79 -15.68 5.41
CA PHE A 127 10.85 -15.33 3.99
C PHE A 127 9.48 -15.36 3.29
N PRO A 128 8.56 -16.31 3.59
CA PRO A 128 7.21 -16.21 3.09
C PRO A 128 6.49 -14.94 3.54
N LEU A 129 6.64 -14.49 4.80
CA LEU A 129 6.03 -13.24 5.25
C LEU A 129 6.58 -12.01 4.51
N LEU A 130 7.88 -11.99 4.18
CA LEU A 130 8.45 -10.94 3.33
C LEU A 130 7.86 -10.97 1.91
N LEU A 131 7.65 -12.16 1.35
CA LEU A 131 7.04 -12.31 0.03
C LEU A 131 5.56 -11.88 0.03
N LEU A 132 4.81 -12.22 1.09
CA LEU A 132 3.43 -11.78 1.31
C LEU A 132 3.35 -10.26 1.40
N MET A 133 4.26 -9.65 2.16
CA MET A 133 4.40 -8.19 2.26
C MET A 133 4.62 -7.58 0.87
N GLY A 134 5.55 -8.13 0.09
CA GLY A 134 5.84 -7.69 -1.26
C GLY A 134 4.62 -7.70 -2.17
N GLY A 135 3.91 -8.83 -2.23
CA GLY A 135 2.70 -8.96 -3.03
C GLY A 135 1.58 -8.02 -2.57
N ALA A 136 1.41 -7.85 -1.25
CA ALA A 136 0.42 -6.92 -0.69
C ALA A 136 0.73 -5.46 -1.07
N LEU A 137 2.00 -5.04 -0.96
CA LEU A 137 2.44 -3.70 -1.34
C LEU A 137 2.22 -3.44 -2.84
N ILE A 138 2.60 -4.39 -3.70
CA ILE A 138 2.32 -4.28 -5.15
C ILE A 138 0.82 -4.16 -5.39
N GLY A 139 0.00 -4.97 -4.71
CA GLY A 139 -1.46 -4.92 -4.79
C GLY A 139 -2.04 -3.52 -4.52
N VAL A 140 -1.50 -2.79 -3.54
CA VAL A 140 -1.91 -1.39 -3.26
C VAL A 140 -1.63 -0.47 -4.45
N PHE A 141 -0.46 -0.59 -5.08
CA PHE A 141 -0.05 0.31 -6.15
C PHE A 141 -0.73 0.03 -7.49
N VAL A 142 -1.15 -1.21 -7.74
CA VAL A 142 -1.76 -1.59 -9.03
C VAL A 142 -3.29 -1.54 -9.00
N SER A 143 -3.92 -1.54 -7.83
CA SER A 143 -5.38 -1.58 -7.71
C SER A 143 -6.02 -0.28 -8.22
N LEU A 144 -6.97 -0.43 -9.15
CA LEU A 144 -7.82 0.64 -9.69
C LEU A 144 -9.27 0.56 -9.18
N ASP A 145 -9.54 -0.27 -8.19
CA ASP A 145 -10.83 -0.41 -7.52
C ASP A 145 -10.66 -0.07 -6.03
N LEU A 146 -11.52 0.80 -5.49
CA LEU A 146 -11.45 1.30 -4.11
C LEU A 146 -11.54 0.19 -3.07
N PHE A 147 -12.38 -0.82 -3.33
CA PHE A 147 -12.53 -1.94 -2.40
C PHE A 147 -11.26 -2.78 -2.40
N MET A 148 -10.73 -3.11 -3.58
CA MET A 148 -9.48 -3.87 -3.68
C MET A 148 -8.28 -3.09 -3.12
N PHE A 149 -8.19 -1.79 -3.40
CA PHE A 149 -7.19 -0.91 -2.81
C PHE A 149 -7.20 -0.99 -1.28
N TYR A 150 -8.39 -0.90 -0.66
CA TYR A 150 -8.53 -1.02 0.79
C TYR A 150 -8.13 -2.41 1.33
N VAL A 151 -8.53 -3.48 0.64
CA VAL A 151 -8.17 -4.85 1.02
C VAL A 151 -6.65 -5.02 1.03
N PHE A 152 -5.95 -4.59 -0.03
CA PHE A 152 -4.49 -4.67 -0.07
C PHE A 152 -3.83 -3.74 0.95
N TRP A 153 -4.40 -2.55 1.16
CA TRP A 153 -3.93 -1.60 2.15
C TRP A 153 -3.89 -2.21 3.55
N GLU A 154 -4.97 -2.88 3.96
CA GLU A 154 -5.06 -3.62 5.23
C GLU A 154 -4.20 -4.88 5.25
N LEU A 155 -4.14 -5.60 4.11
CA LEU A 155 -3.31 -6.80 3.99
C LEU A 155 -1.84 -6.51 4.29
N THR A 156 -1.33 -5.30 4.00
CA THR A 156 0.05 -4.92 4.37
C THR A 156 0.34 -4.94 5.88
N LEU A 157 -0.67 -4.73 6.72
CA LEU A 157 -0.51 -4.70 8.18
C LEU A 157 -0.23 -6.09 8.74
N ILE A 158 -0.83 -7.13 8.16
CA ILE A 158 -0.75 -8.51 8.65
C ILE A 158 0.71 -9.03 8.65
N PRO A 159 1.44 -9.09 7.52
CA PRO A 159 2.82 -9.56 7.52
C PRO A 159 3.72 -8.66 8.37
N MET A 160 3.50 -7.33 8.37
CA MET A 160 4.34 -6.42 9.15
C MET A 160 4.20 -6.67 10.65
N PHE A 161 2.97 -6.83 11.11
CA PHE A 161 2.65 -7.12 12.50
C PHE A 161 3.38 -8.39 12.96
N PHE A 162 3.30 -9.48 12.18
CA PHE A 162 3.99 -10.73 12.52
C PHE A 162 5.51 -10.63 12.42
N LEU A 163 6.04 -9.90 11.43
CA LEU A 163 7.49 -9.66 11.31
C LEU A 163 8.03 -8.95 12.55
N ILE A 164 7.36 -7.90 13.03
CA ILE A 164 7.75 -7.22 14.28
C ILE A 164 7.56 -8.15 15.47
N LEU A 165 6.38 -8.77 15.62
CA LEU A 165 6.03 -9.53 16.82
C LEU A 165 6.95 -10.74 17.05
N LYS A 166 7.33 -11.46 15.99
CA LYS A 166 8.09 -12.72 16.11
C LYS A 166 9.61 -12.53 15.98
N TRP A 167 10.07 -11.60 15.15
CA TRP A 167 11.51 -11.36 14.91
C TRP A 167 12.02 -10.04 15.46
N GLY A 168 11.15 -9.24 16.08
CA GLY A 168 11.55 -7.96 16.62
C GLY A 168 12.40 -8.02 17.89
N GLY A 169 12.82 -6.84 18.34
CA GLY A 169 13.64 -6.62 19.53
C GLY A 169 12.91 -6.82 20.87
N LYS A 170 13.44 -6.20 21.93
CA LYS A 170 12.96 -6.40 23.31
C LYS A 170 11.50 -6.00 23.50
N ASP A 171 11.10 -4.85 22.95
CA ASP A 171 9.75 -4.29 23.12
C ASP A 171 8.82 -4.58 21.94
N ARG A 172 9.10 -5.66 21.19
CA ARG A 172 8.37 -6.04 19.97
C ARG A 172 6.87 -6.19 20.15
N LYS A 173 6.40 -6.64 21.32
CA LYS A 173 4.95 -6.78 21.60
C LYS A 173 4.27 -5.41 21.62
N TYR A 174 4.84 -4.47 22.38
CA TYR A 174 4.33 -3.10 22.46
C TYR A 174 4.38 -2.41 21.08
N ALA A 175 5.52 -2.50 20.38
CA ALA A 175 5.68 -1.85 19.08
C ALA A 175 4.75 -2.41 18.00
N SER A 176 4.57 -3.74 17.94
CA SER A 176 3.65 -4.37 16.96
C SER A 176 2.19 -4.01 17.25
N GLN A 177 1.77 -4.03 18.51
CA GLN A 177 0.42 -3.61 18.91
C GLN A 177 0.18 -2.13 18.65
N LYS A 178 1.14 -1.26 19.02
CA LYS A 178 1.06 0.18 18.75
C LYS A 178 0.95 0.44 17.25
N PHE A 179 1.85 -0.11 16.44
CA PHE A 179 1.80 -0.02 14.98
C PHE A 179 0.43 -0.41 14.42
N PHE A 180 -0.07 -1.58 14.81
CA PHE A 180 -1.33 -2.11 14.32
C PHE A 180 -2.51 -1.23 14.73
N ILE A 181 -2.67 -0.95 16.02
CA ILE A 181 -3.81 -0.16 16.52
C ILE A 181 -3.82 1.24 15.92
N TYR A 182 -2.66 1.89 15.83
CA TYR A 182 -2.56 3.26 15.32
C TYR A 182 -2.98 3.34 13.85
N THR A 183 -2.45 2.45 13.02
CA THR A 183 -2.71 2.45 11.57
C THR A 183 -4.08 1.87 11.22
N PHE A 184 -4.53 0.84 11.94
CA PHE A 184 -5.87 0.23 11.75
C PHE A 184 -6.99 1.18 12.16
N THR A 185 -6.84 1.90 13.27
CA THR A 185 -7.89 2.85 13.71
C THR A 185 -8.10 3.95 12.68
N ALA A 186 -7.00 4.47 12.12
CA ALA A 186 -7.06 5.48 11.07
C ALA A 186 -7.63 4.94 9.76
N SER A 187 -7.31 3.69 9.41
CA SER A 187 -7.86 3.08 8.20
C SER A 187 -9.34 2.75 8.31
N VAL A 188 -9.87 2.46 9.51
CA VAL A 188 -11.33 2.35 9.72
C VAL A 188 -12.03 3.68 9.43
N VAL A 189 -11.46 4.82 9.81
CA VAL A 189 -12.03 6.14 9.45
C VAL A 189 -12.00 6.35 7.93
N MET A 190 -10.89 5.97 7.28
CA MET A 190 -10.79 5.99 5.83
C MET A 190 -11.84 5.07 5.17
N LEU A 191 -12.06 3.87 5.70
CA LEU A 191 -13.07 2.92 5.22
C LEU A 191 -14.48 3.52 5.28
N LEU A 192 -14.83 4.19 6.39
CA LEU A 192 -16.10 4.90 6.51
C LEU A 192 -16.25 5.97 5.42
N GLY A 193 -15.15 6.67 5.08
CA GLY A 193 -15.11 7.62 3.96
C GLY A 193 -15.35 6.95 2.61
N LEU A 194 -14.68 5.82 2.34
CA LEU A 194 -14.85 5.03 1.10
C LEU A 194 -16.28 4.49 0.95
N ILE A 195 -16.86 3.97 2.04
CA ILE A 195 -18.24 3.45 2.06
C ILE A 195 -19.24 4.60 1.86
N THR A 196 -19.01 5.75 2.50
CA THR A 196 -19.88 6.93 2.32
C THR A 196 -19.82 7.42 0.88
N LEU A 197 -18.62 7.49 0.29
CA LEU A 197 -18.44 7.82 -1.13
C LEU A 197 -19.20 6.86 -2.03
N TYR A 198 -19.16 5.55 -1.75
CA TYR A 198 -19.91 4.56 -2.50
C TYR A 198 -21.43 4.81 -2.44
N PHE A 199 -22.00 4.98 -1.25
CA PHE A 199 -23.45 5.15 -1.10
C PHE A 199 -23.99 6.47 -1.61
N LEU A 200 -23.16 7.51 -1.68
CA LEU A 200 -23.55 8.83 -2.23
C LEU A 200 -23.50 8.91 -3.76
N GLN A 201 -23.00 7.87 -4.43
CA GLN A 201 -23.09 7.78 -5.90
C GLN A 201 -24.55 7.63 -6.35
N ASP A 202 -24.89 8.33 -7.43
CA ASP A 202 -26.15 8.15 -8.14
C ASP A 202 -26.20 6.76 -8.79
N PRO A 203 -27.22 5.93 -8.50
CA PRO A 203 -27.34 4.60 -9.06
C PRO A 203 -27.39 4.62 -10.60
N TYR A 204 -26.68 3.67 -11.22
CA TYR A 204 -26.56 3.44 -12.66
C TYR A 204 -25.93 4.58 -13.46
N SER A 205 -25.23 5.50 -12.80
CA SER A 205 -24.49 6.59 -13.44
C SER A 205 -23.14 6.16 -14.03
N LEU A 206 -22.53 5.11 -13.47
CA LEU A 206 -21.19 4.66 -13.83
C LEU A 206 -21.21 3.40 -14.70
N PRO A 207 -20.30 3.26 -15.69
CA PRO A 207 -20.24 2.09 -16.57
C PRO A 207 -20.05 0.76 -15.84
N SER A 208 -19.26 0.75 -14.76
CA SER A 208 -18.96 -0.46 -13.98
C SER A 208 -19.87 -0.63 -12.77
N ALA A 209 -21.11 -0.15 -12.87
CA ALA A 209 -22.11 -0.25 -11.82
C ALA A 209 -22.50 -1.71 -11.54
N GLY A 210 -22.64 -2.04 -10.25
CA GLY A 210 -23.14 -3.33 -9.81
C GLY A 210 -24.61 -3.54 -10.19
N THR A 211 -24.98 -4.78 -10.48
CA THR A 211 -26.33 -5.12 -10.96
C THR A 211 -27.42 -4.88 -9.92
N MET A 212 -27.09 -4.96 -8.63
CA MET A 212 -28.05 -4.78 -7.53
C MET A 212 -28.00 -3.35 -6.96
N THR A 213 -26.81 -2.78 -6.82
CA THR A 213 -26.63 -1.48 -6.16
C THR A 213 -26.65 -0.30 -7.12
N GLY A 214 -26.40 -0.53 -8.41
CA GLY A 214 -26.20 0.51 -9.41
C GLY A 214 -24.92 1.34 -9.18
N ARG A 215 -24.01 0.92 -8.31
CA ARG A 215 -22.85 1.73 -7.90
C ARG A 215 -21.54 1.01 -8.21
N SER A 216 -20.44 1.75 -8.29
CA SER A 216 -19.13 1.19 -8.63
C SER A 216 -18.04 1.58 -7.64
N PHE A 217 -17.04 0.69 -7.50
CA PHE A 217 -15.81 0.97 -6.77
C PHE A 217 -14.66 1.40 -7.70
N SER A 218 -14.89 1.53 -9.01
CA SER A 218 -13.86 1.92 -9.99
C SER A 218 -13.27 3.31 -9.70
N ILE A 219 -11.99 3.37 -9.35
CA ILE A 219 -11.26 4.61 -9.06
C ILE A 219 -11.24 5.54 -10.29
N PRO A 220 -10.87 5.08 -11.51
CA PRO A 220 -10.82 5.96 -12.67
C PRO A 220 -12.18 6.60 -12.98
N GLU A 221 -13.26 5.82 -12.92
CA GLU A 221 -14.62 6.31 -13.18
C GLU A 221 -15.07 7.33 -12.12
N LEU A 222 -14.70 7.11 -10.86
CA LEU A 222 -15.01 8.07 -9.79
C LEU A 222 -14.21 9.36 -9.92
N ILE A 223 -12.95 9.29 -10.34
CA ILE A 223 -12.13 10.48 -10.60
C ILE A 223 -12.71 11.28 -11.77
N ASP A 224 -13.12 10.62 -12.85
CA ASP A 224 -13.72 11.29 -14.01
C ASP A 224 -15.06 11.92 -13.65
N SER A 225 -15.92 11.21 -12.92
CA SER A 225 -17.18 11.75 -12.41
C SER A 225 -16.95 12.94 -11.49
N ALA A 226 -16.01 12.83 -10.55
CA ALA A 226 -15.68 13.92 -9.63
C ALA A 226 -15.13 15.14 -10.39
N ARG A 227 -14.27 14.94 -11.38
CA ARG A 227 -13.74 16.02 -12.22
C ARG A 227 -14.86 16.72 -13.00
N ALA A 228 -15.79 15.96 -13.57
CA ALA A 228 -16.92 16.52 -14.31
C ALA A 228 -17.86 17.34 -13.40
N SER A 229 -18.01 16.95 -12.13
CA SER A 229 -18.84 17.69 -11.16
C SER A 229 -18.14 18.88 -10.50
N ASN A 230 -16.81 18.88 -10.38
CA ASN A 230 -16.02 19.96 -9.79
C ASN A 230 -15.65 21.04 -10.84
N VAL A 231 -16.64 21.57 -11.56
CA VAL A 231 -16.43 22.61 -12.59
C VAL A 231 -16.99 23.95 -12.11
N GLY A 232 -16.15 24.99 -12.16
CA GLY A 232 -16.49 26.32 -11.66
C GLY A 232 -16.60 26.33 -10.14
N ASP A 233 -17.75 26.81 -9.64
CA ASP A 233 -18.05 26.85 -8.19
C ASP A 233 -18.83 25.61 -7.71
N ASN A 234 -19.00 24.59 -8.56
CA ASN A 234 -19.69 23.36 -8.19
C ASN A 234 -18.77 22.42 -7.39
N TRP A 235 -19.30 21.82 -6.32
CA TRP A 235 -18.58 20.86 -5.50
C TRP A 235 -19.16 19.46 -5.70
N TYR A 236 -18.31 18.49 -6.05
CA TYR A 236 -18.72 17.08 -6.12
C TYR A 236 -19.26 16.61 -4.76
N LEU A 237 -20.50 16.10 -4.75
CA LEU A 237 -21.27 15.71 -3.56
C LEU A 237 -21.62 16.86 -2.59
N GLY A 238 -21.40 18.11 -2.99
CA GLY A 238 -21.62 19.31 -2.18
C GLY A 238 -20.44 19.66 -1.27
N GLU A 239 -20.32 20.94 -0.92
CA GLU A 239 -19.14 21.49 -0.23
C GLU A 239 -18.82 20.79 1.11
N GLN A 240 -19.83 20.67 1.98
CA GLN A 240 -19.64 20.11 3.31
C GLN A 240 -19.25 18.64 3.25
N MET A 241 -19.91 17.86 2.39
CA MET A 241 -19.63 16.44 2.26
C MET A 241 -18.25 16.20 1.66
N GLN A 242 -17.87 16.98 0.64
CA GLN A 242 -16.55 16.87 0.05
C GLN A 242 -15.44 17.15 1.08
N LYS A 243 -15.62 18.15 1.93
CA LYS A 243 -14.68 18.46 3.04
C LYS A 243 -14.60 17.31 4.06
N ILE A 244 -15.74 16.75 4.45
CA ILE A 244 -15.79 15.61 5.40
C ILE A 244 -15.09 14.39 4.80
N LEU A 245 -15.44 14.00 3.58
CA LEU A 245 -14.82 12.86 2.89
C LEU A 245 -13.31 13.08 2.71
N PHE A 246 -12.89 14.29 2.33
CA PHE A 246 -11.48 14.64 2.23
C PHE A 246 -10.74 14.39 3.55
N VAL A 247 -11.27 14.89 4.68
CA VAL A 247 -10.64 14.69 5.99
C VAL A 247 -10.64 13.21 6.41
N MET A 248 -11.75 12.49 6.20
CA MET A 248 -11.84 11.07 6.55
C MET A 248 -10.80 10.22 5.80
N LEU A 249 -10.63 10.46 4.50
CA LEU A 249 -9.60 9.80 3.71
C LEU A 249 -8.20 10.27 4.13
N MET A 250 -8.00 11.57 4.29
CA MET A 250 -6.70 12.17 4.61
C MET A 250 -6.14 11.67 5.94
N ILE A 251 -6.96 11.45 6.97
CA ILE A 251 -6.52 10.89 8.25
C ILE A 251 -5.86 9.52 8.06
N GLY A 252 -6.45 8.62 7.27
CA GLY A 252 -5.89 7.31 6.98
C GLY A 252 -4.50 7.40 6.35
N PHE A 253 -4.35 8.30 5.36
CA PHE A 253 -3.07 8.50 4.67
C PHE A 253 -2.03 9.21 5.52
N LEU A 254 -2.39 10.28 6.25
CA LEU A 254 -1.46 11.03 7.12
C LEU A 254 -0.92 10.18 8.27
N VAL A 255 -1.74 9.28 8.82
CA VAL A 255 -1.29 8.35 9.87
C VAL A 255 -0.30 7.33 9.31
N LYS A 256 -0.51 6.85 8.07
CA LYS A 256 0.41 5.92 7.40
C LYS A 256 1.67 6.61 6.84
N LEU A 257 1.59 7.92 6.53
CA LEU A 257 2.69 8.82 6.12
C LEU A 257 3.46 9.44 7.30
N PRO A 258 3.33 8.87 8.50
CA PRO A 258 3.55 9.51 9.82
C PRO A 258 3.70 11.05 9.84
N ALA A 259 2.65 11.80 9.48
CA ALA A 259 2.62 13.24 9.72
C ALA A 259 2.34 13.56 11.20
N VAL A 260 2.78 14.72 11.70
CA VAL A 260 2.39 15.22 13.03
C VAL A 260 0.88 15.42 13.09
N PRO A 261 0.19 15.04 14.18
CA PRO A 261 0.69 14.43 15.43
C PRO A 261 0.70 12.88 15.42
N PHE A 262 0.49 12.26 14.27
CA PHE A 262 0.24 10.83 14.08
C PHE A 262 1.51 9.98 13.85
N HIS A 263 2.70 10.51 14.12
CA HIS A 263 3.97 9.89 13.75
C HIS A 263 4.57 8.94 14.80
N THR A 264 4.05 8.96 16.03
CA THR A 264 4.71 8.34 17.19
C THR A 264 4.83 6.80 17.15
N TRP A 265 4.07 6.13 16.27
CA TRP A 265 4.19 4.68 16.07
C TRP A 265 5.44 4.31 15.27
N LEU A 266 5.90 5.21 14.39
CA LEU A 266 6.96 4.94 13.42
C LEU A 266 8.32 4.64 14.08
N PRO A 267 8.83 5.46 15.02
CA PRO A 267 10.13 5.22 15.64
C PRO A 267 10.16 3.89 16.42
N ASP A 268 9.07 3.57 17.12
CA ASP A 268 8.98 2.32 17.88
C ASP A 268 8.92 1.10 16.95
N ALA A 269 8.16 1.18 15.86
CA ALA A 269 8.10 0.15 14.85
C ALA A 269 9.48 -0.09 14.20
N HIS A 270 10.20 0.96 13.82
CA HIS A 270 11.53 0.82 13.20
C HIS A 270 12.58 0.23 14.13
N VAL A 271 12.64 0.67 15.38
CA VAL A 271 13.61 0.16 16.36
C VAL A 271 13.41 -1.33 16.58
N GLN A 272 12.16 -1.73 16.75
CA GLN A 272 11.83 -3.09 17.12
C GLN A 272 11.72 -4.02 15.92
N ALA A 273 11.48 -3.52 14.70
CA ALA A 273 11.42 -4.39 13.52
C ALA A 273 12.76 -5.11 13.24
N PRO A 274 12.70 -6.35 12.73
CA PRO A 274 13.88 -7.02 12.18
C PRO A 274 14.40 -6.26 10.97
N THR A 275 15.67 -6.46 10.61
CA THR A 275 16.34 -5.71 9.53
C THR A 275 15.52 -5.67 8.24
N GLY A 276 15.01 -6.81 7.76
CA GLY A 276 14.21 -6.84 6.54
C GLY A 276 12.83 -6.20 6.67
N GLY A 277 12.24 -6.24 7.87
CA GLY A 277 11.01 -5.51 8.16
C GLY A 277 11.24 -4.00 8.11
N SER A 278 12.35 -3.50 8.71
CA SER A 278 12.71 -2.09 8.66
C SER A 278 12.98 -1.61 7.22
N MET A 279 13.63 -2.43 6.38
CA MET A 279 13.92 -2.10 4.98
C MET A 279 12.65 -1.92 4.15
N LEU A 280 11.69 -2.86 4.24
CA LEU A 280 10.42 -2.75 3.51
C LEU A 280 9.52 -1.64 4.10
N LEU A 281 9.54 -1.46 5.43
CA LEU A 281 8.76 -0.43 6.09
C LEU A 281 9.23 0.97 5.66
N ALA A 282 10.52 1.28 5.79
CA ALA A 282 11.07 2.57 5.34
C ALA A 282 11.01 2.72 3.82
N GLY A 283 11.38 1.66 3.08
CA GLY A 283 11.55 1.73 1.62
C GLY A 283 10.25 1.95 0.87
N VAL A 284 9.17 1.27 1.26
CA VAL A 284 7.92 1.25 0.46
C VAL A 284 6.68 1.53 1.29
N MET A 285 6.54 0.96 2.49
CA MET A 285 5.29 1.07 3.26
C MET A 285 4.93 2.53 3.59
N LEU A 286 5.91 3.39 3.87
CA LEU A 286 5.63 4.82 4.09
C LEU A 286 5.22 5.54 2.80
N LYS A 287 5.77 5.12 1.66
CA LYS A 287 5.48 5.71 0.33
C LYS A 287 4.05 5.39 -0.10
N MET A 288 3.51 4.25 0.32
CA MET A 288 2.11 3.91 0.06
C MET A 288 1.13 4.93 0.67
N GLY A 289 1.50 5.57 1.79
CA GLY A 289 0.73 6.65 2.41
C GLY A 289 0.61 7.87 1.49
N ALA A 290 1.75 8.31 0.95
CA ALA A 290 1.79 9.42 -0.02
C ALA A 290 1.04 9.04 -1.31
N TYR A 291 1.29 7.84 -1.83
CA TYR A 291 0.64 7.30 -3.02
C TYR A 291 -0.90 7.36 -2.89
N GLY A 292 -1.45 6.83 -1.79
CA GLY A 292 -2.89 6.85 -1.55
C GLY A 292 -3.45 8.26 -1.41
N MET A 293 -2.72 9.17 -0.76
CA MET A 293 -3.09 10.59 -0.64
C MET A 293 -3.21 11.27 -2.01
N PHE A 294 -2.24 11.07 -2.91
CA PHE A 294 -2.28 11.63 -4.26
C PHE A 294 -3.40 10.99 -5.08
N ARG A 295 -3.51 9.66 -5.06
CA ARG A 295 -4.44 8.91 -5.90
C ARG A 295 -5.90 9.11 -5.54
N LEU A 296 -6.22 9.33 -4.26
CA LEU A 296 -7.61 9.36 -3.79
C LEU A 296 -8.08 10.77 -3.39
N PRO A 297 -7.81 11.30 -2.18
CA PRO A 297 -8.43 12.56 -1.75
C PRO A 297 -8.00 13.77 -2.60
N ILE A 298 -6.74 13.83 -3.04
CA ILE A 298 -6.26 14.93 -3.90
C ILE A 298 -6.91 14.88 -5.28
N SER A 299 -7.05 13.68 -5.84
CA SER A 299 -7.60 13.47 -7.18
C SER A 299 -9.13 13.63 -7.24
N LEU A 300 -9.84 13.16 -6.21
CA LEU A 300 -11.31 13.21 -6.14
C LEU A 300 -11.85 14.56 -5.69
N PHE A 301 -11.12 15.29 -4.84
CA PHE A 301 -11.66 16.45 -4.11
C PHE A 301 -10.76 17.71 -4.21
N PRO A 302 -10.57 18.27 -5.42
CA PRO A 302 -9.68 19.41 -5.64
C PRO A 302 -10.09 20.69 -4.88
N HIS A 303 -11.38 20.98 -4.76
CA HIS A 303 -11.82 22.16 -4.01
C HIS A 303 -11.60 22.01 -2.49
N ALA A 304 -11.83 20.81 -1.94
CA ALA A 304 -11.49 20.53 -0.55
C ALA A 304 -9.97 20.63 -0.30
N LEU A 305 -9.14 20.17 -1.25
CA LEU A 305 -7.70 20.37 -1.20
C LEU A 305 -7.34 21.86 -1.16
N TYR A 306 -7.92 22.69 -2.03
CA TYR A 306 -7.68 24.14 -2.02
C TYR A 306 -8.08 24.78 -0.67
N HIS A 307 -9.18 24.33 -0.07
CA HIS A 307 -9.61 24.80 1.26
C HIS A 307 -8.62 24.41 2.37
N PHE A 308 -8.15 23.15 2.40
CA PHE A 308 -7.26 22.63 3.44
C PHE A 308 -5.76 22.80 3.14
N GLN A 309 -5.39 23.39 1.99
CA GLN A 309 -3.99 23.50 1.55
C GLN A 309 -3.08 24.13 2.62
N LEU A 310 -3.55 25.21 3.27
CA LEU A 310 -2.77 25.91 4.29
C LEU A 310 -2.56 25.02 5.52
N ALA A 311 -3.60 24.30 5.95
CA ALA A 311 -3.50 23.37 7.06
C ALA A 311 -2.52 22.22 6.76
N LEU A 312 -2.58 21.65 5.56
CA LEU A 312 -1.66 20.60 5.12
C LEU A 312 -0.21 21.10 5.03
N MET A 313 0.01 22.31 4.52
CA MET A 313 1.33 22.94 4.50
C MET A 313 1.86 23.17 5.92
N ILE A 314 1.02 23.65 6.85
CA ILE A 314 1.40 23.82 8.26
C ILE A 314 1.76 22.47 8.88
N ILE A 315 0.93 21.43 8.70
CA ILE A 315 1.21 20.07 9.20
C ILE A 315 2.52 19.53 8.61
N GLY A 316 2.75 19.71 7.32
CA GLY A 316 3.99 19.29 6.65
C GLY A 316 5.22 20.01 7.22
N MET A 317 5.15 21.33 7.37
CA MET A 317 6.23 22.14 7.93
C MET A 317 6.53 21.76 9.39
N ILE A 318 5.49 21.57 10.21
CA ILE A 318 5.66 21.11 11.59
C ILE A 318 6.27 19.70 11.59
N SER A 319 5.81 18.80 10.74
CA SER A 319 6.35 17.43 10.65
C SER A 319 7.84 17.42 10.31
N LEU A 320 8.24 18.25 9.35
CA LEU A 320 9.63 18.42 8.95
C LEU A 320 10.50 18.94 10.10
N VAL A 321 10.10 20.06 10.72
CA VAL A 321 10.89 20.71 11.78
C VAL A 321 10.91 19.85 13.05
N TRP A 322 9.75 19.34 13.47
CA TRP A 322 9.63 18.50 14.66
C TRP A 322 10.39 17.19 14.52
N GLY A 323 10.26 16.51 13.36
CA GLY A 323 11.03 15.29 13.08
C GLY A 323 12.53 15.53 13.18
N ALA A 324 13.04 16.62 12.61
CA ALA A 324 14.45 16.99 12.66
C ALA A 324 14.93 17.28 14.11
N ILE A 325 14.17 18.07 14.88
CA ILE A 325 14.52 18.39 16.28
C ILE A 325 14.54 17.14 17.13
N VAL A 326 13.53 16.29 17.02
CA VAL A 326 13.45 15.05 17.82
C VAL A 326 14.57 14.08 17.43
N CYS A 327 14.96 14.04 16.14
CA CYS A 327 16.10 13.25 15.66
C CYS A 327 17.42 13.63 16.37
N LEU A 328 17.70 14.93 16.55
CA LEU A 328 18.91 15.41 17.24
C LEU A 328 19.00 14.92 18.70
N GLY A 329 17.86 14.74 19.36
CA GLY A 329 17.78 14.23 20.73
C GLY A 329 17.84 12.70 20.85
N GLN A 330 17.88 11.95 19.74
CA GLN A 330 17.91 10.48 19.80
C GLN A 330 19.32 9.94 20.01
N THR A 331 19.46 9.01 20.95
CA THR A 331 20.69 8.23 21.17
C THR A 331 20.69 6.89 20.42
N ASN A 332 19.52 6.44 19.95
CA ASN A 332 19.36 5.18 19.23
C ASN A 332 19.42 5.42 17.71
N LEU A 333 20.40 4.81 17.04
CA LEU A 333 20.62 4.97 15.61
C LEU A 333 19.40 4.57 14.76
N LYS A 334 18.66 3.52 15.12
CA LYS A 334 17.43 3.13 14.41
C LYS A 334 16.32 4.18 14.58
N LYS A 335 16.22 4.83 15.75
CA LYS A 335 15.29 5.95 15.94
C LYS A 335 15.70 7.16 15.11
N MET A 336 16.99 7.46 15.02
CA MET A 336 17.49 8.56 14.17
C MET A 336 17.09 8.34 12.71
N VAL A 337 17.34 7.14 12.18
CA VAL A 337 16.93 6.79 10.81
C VAL A 337 15.41 6.88 10.64
N ALA A 338 14.63 6.45 11.63
CA ALA A 338 13.18 6.54 11.59
C ALA A 338 12.66 7.99 11.57
N TYR A 339 13.26 8.91 12.32
CA TYR A 339 12.88 10.33 12.30
C TYR A 339 13.40 11.09 11.07
N SER A 340 14.46 10.58 10.42
CA SER A 340 14.95 11.11 9.14
C SER A 340 14.18 10.60 7.92
N SER A 341 13.42 9.52 8.08
CA SER A 341 12.59 8.89 7.03
C SER A 341 11.28 9.65 6.88
#